data_AF-A0A918EGQ7-F1
#
_entry.id   AF-A0A918EGQ7-F1
#
_cell.length_a   1.000
_cell.length_b   1.000
_cell.length_c   1.000
_cell.angle_alpha   90.00
_cell.angle_beta   90.00
_cell.angle_gamma   90.00
#
_symmetry.space_group_name_H-M   'P 1'
#
loop_
_entity.id
_entity.type
_entity.pdbx_description
1 polymer ?
#
loop_
_entity_poly.entity_id
_entity_poly.type
_entity_poly.pdbx_seq_one_letter_code
_entity_poly.pdbx_strand_id
1 'polypeptide(L)'
;MHKALLAVLALPLFLASAGSAAGSAAATDSPCDRGEFCAWAGVDYTGAAHRLDLETANPRECIPLPDGFVARSFANRLSRDTSVYQGANCSTEADFTTYPGGGTFVPDAPFVVRAIQVWEP
;
A
#
# COMPACT_ATOMS: atom_id res chain seq x y z
N MET A 1 -54.18 -43.77 -34.74
CA MET A 1 -54.40 -45.13 -34.20
C MET A 1 -53.26 -45.45 -33.23
N HIS A 2 -53.58 -45.50 -31.92
CA HIS A 2 -52.78 -46.06 -30.80
C HIS A 2 -51.49 -45.31 -30.42
N LYS A 3 -51.14 -45.04 -29.16
CA LYS A 3 -51.74 -45.27 -27.83
C LYS A 3 -50.91 -44.43 -26.82
N ALA A 4 -51.57 -43.90 -25.79
CA ALA A 4 -51.16 -43.78 -24.37
C ALA A 4 -49.72 -44.20 -24.00
N LEU A 5 -49.03 -43.68 -23.00
CA LEU A 5 -49.20 -42.73 -21.88
C LEU A 5 -47.91 -42.94 -21.07
N LEU A 6 -47.34 -41.91 -20.45
CA LEU A 6 -46.71 -42.01 -19.12
C LEU A 6 -46.25 -40.62 -18.68
N ALA A 7 -47.05 -40.04 -17.78
CA ALA A 7 -46.71 -38.86 -17.03
C ALA A 7 -45.69 -39.22 -15.94
N VAL A 8 -44.59 -38.47 -15.87
CA VAL A 8 -43.73 -38.44 -14.69
C VAL A 8 -43.88 -37.06 -14.08
N LEU A 9 -44.57 -36.99 -12.93
CA LEU A 9 -44.56 -35.83 -12.05
C LEU A 9 -43.17 -35.71 -11.42
N ALA A 10 -42.49 -34.60 -11.65
CA ALA A 10 -41.39 -34.14 -10.79
C ALA A 10 -41.78 -32.78 -10.21
N LEU A 11 -42.02 -32.76 -8.90
CA LEU A 11 -42.27 -31.54 -8.12
C LEU A 11 -40.96 -30.73 -7.93
N PRO A 12 -41.06 -29.40 -7.70
CA PRO A 12 -39.97 -28.46 -7.90
C PRO A 12 -39.06 -28.36 -6.67
N LEU A 13 -37.74 -28.35 -6.86
CA LEU A 13 -36.80 -27.83 -5.86
C LEU A 13 -36.63 -26.32 -6.08
N PHE A 14 -37.39 -25.53 -5.31
CA PHE A 14 -37.07 -24.12 -5.09
C PHE A 14 -35.86 -24.01 -4.16
N LEU A 15 -34.69 -23.74 -4.72
CA LEU A 15 -33.53 -23.27 -3.96
C LEU A 15 -33.57 -21.74 -3.91
N ALA A 16 -34.25 -21.22 -2.89
CA ALA A 16 -34.13 -19.81 -2.50
C ALA A 16 -32.69 -19.56 -2.02
N SER A 17 -31.88 -18.94 -2.87
CA SER A 17 -30.54 -18.47 -2.50
C SER A 17 -30.68 -17.16 -1.73
N ALA A 18 -30.93 -17.26 -0.43
CA ALA A 18 -30.76 -16.15 0.50
C ALA A 18 -29.37 -16.24 1.13
N GLY A 19 -28.56 -15.20 0.94
CA GLY A 19 -27.23 -15.07 1.54
C GLY A 19 -26.20 -14.68 0.48
N SER A 20 -25.44 -13.62 0.60
CA SER A 20 -25.32 -12.60 1.64
C SER A 20 -24.80 -11.38 0.91
N ALA A 21 -25.47 -10.23 1.04
CA ALA A 21 -24.83 -8.97 0.72
C ALA A 21 -23.72 -8.79 1.77
N ALA A 22 -22.52 -9.30 1.45
CA ALA A 22 -21.31 -8.87 2.12
C ALA A 22 -21.13 -7.40 1.71
N GLY A 23 -21.80 -6.51 2.45
CA GLY A 23 -21.30 -5.16 2.58
C GLY A 23 -19.91 -5.31 3.15
N SER A 24 -18.90 -5.16 2.29
CA SER A 24 -17.54 -4.93 2.73
C SER A 24 -17.64 -3.73 3.66
N ALA A 25 -17.62 -4.00 4.97
CA ALA A 25 -17.30 -2.99 5.94
C ALA A 25 -16.00 -2.40 5.45
N ALA A 26 -16.04 -1.15 5.00
CA ALA A 26 -14.85 -0.41 4.68
C ALA A 26 -14.05 -0.36 5.99
N ALA A 27 -13.15 -1.32 6.16
CA ALA A 27 -12.01 -1.12 7.01
C ALA A 27 -11.43 0.19 6.52
N THR A 28 -11.44 1.21 7.37
CA THR A 28 -10.59 2.36 7.13
C THR A 28 -9.18 1.82 7.31
N ASP A 29 -8.67 1.15 6.27
CA ASP A 29 -7.31 0.68 6.21
C ASP A 29 -6.45 1.90 6.54
N SER A 30 -5.56 1.72 7.52
CA SER A 30 -4.55 2.74 7.76
C SER A 30 -3.90 3.01 6.41
N PRO A 31 -3.71 4.28 6.00
CA PRO A 31 -3.21 4.56 4.66
C PRO A 31 -1.78 4.01 4.43
N CYS A 32 -1.12 3.52 5.49
CA CYS A 32 0.15 2.81 5.46
C CYS A 32 0.23 1.72 6.55
N ASP A 33 0.53 0.48 6.18
CA ASP A 33 0.55 -0.65 7.12
C ASP A 33 1.87 -0.76 7.89
N ARG A 34 1.86 -1.50 8.99
CA ARG A 34 3.10 -1.82 9.73
C ARG A 34 4.02 -2.65 8.84
N GLY A 35 5.30 -2.30 8.80
CA GLY A 35 6.29 -2.94 7.95
C GLY A 35 6.45 -2.29 6.57
N GLU A 36 5.72 -1.21 6.28
CA GLU A 36 5.82 -0.52 4.99
C GLU A 36 6.53 0.84 5.10
N PHE A 37 7.12 1.28 4.00
CA PHE A 37 7.33 2.70 3.75
C PHE A 37 6.28 3.17 2.74
N CYS A 38 5.51 4.19 3.08
CA CYS A 38 4.48 4.74 2.20
C CYS A 38 4.76 6.19 1.87
N ALA A 39 4.48 6.58 0.62
CA ALA A 39 4.74 7.90 0.10
C ALA A 39 3.54 8.43 -0.69
N TRP A 40 3.29 9.74 -0.60
CA TRP A 40 2.21 10.41 -1.30
C TRP A 40 2.72 11.62 -2.07
N ALA A 41 2.09 11.90 -3.21
CA ALA A 41 2.49 13.00 -4.08
C ALA A 41 2.09 14.36 -3.48
N GLY A 42 1.01 14.41 -2.70
CA GLY A 42 0.55 15.59 -1.98
C GLY A 42 1.04 15.61 -0.52
N VAL A 43 0.92 16.79 0.09
CA VAL A 43 1.05 16.96 1.55
C VAL A 43 -0.15 16.30 2.26
N ASP A 44 -0.06 16.15 3.57
CA ASP A 44 -1.09 15.56 4.44
C ASP A 44 -1.58 14.19 3.95
N TYR A 45 -0.68 13.42 3.32
CA TYR A 45 -0.98 12.08 2.77
C TYR A 45 -2.04 12.09 1.66
N THR A 46 -2.09 13.19 0.91
CA THR A 46 -3.07 13.37 -0.17
C THR A 46 -2.67 12.62 -1.43
N GLY A 47 -3.62 11.86 -1.98
CA GLY A 47 -3.49 11.11 -3.23
C GLY A 47 -3.37 9.60 -3.00
N ALA A 48 -3.06 8.86 -4.07
CA ALA A 48 -2.79 7.45 -3.97
C ALA A 48 -1.46 7.21 -3.24
N ALA A 49 -1.45 6.28 -2.27
CA ALA A 49 -0.24 5.87 -1.58
C ALA A 49 0.62 4.98 -2.50
N HIS A 50 1.90 5.31 -2.63
CA HIS A 50 2.92 4.40 -3.12
C HIS A 50 3.51 3.65 -1.93
N ARG A 51 3.28 2.34 -1.90
CA ARG A 51 3.77 1.45 -0.82
C ARG A 51 5.02 0.74 -1.29
N LEU A 52 6.04 0.76 -0.46
CA LEU A 52 7.29 0.03 -0.67
C LEU A 52 7.45 -0.99 0.46
N ASP A 53 7.46 -2.26 0.08
CA ASP A 53 7.92 -3.34 0.95
C ASP A 53 9.44 -3.38 0.89
N LEU A 54 10.07 -3.06 2.01
CA LEU A 54 11.52 -2.91 2.16
C LEU A 54 12.07 -3.85 3.23
N GLU A 55 11.30 -4.89 3.60
CA GLU A 55 11.73 -5.87 4.60
C GLU A 55 13.06 -6.53 4.19
N THR A 56 13.19 -6.88 2.90
CA THR A 56 14.39 -7.54 2.36
C THR A 56 15.39 -6.58 1.73
N ALA A 57 15.17 -5.26 1.81
CA ALA A 57 16.06 -4.30 1.19
C ALA A 57 17.42 -4.26 1.91
N ASN A 58 18.51 -4.30 1.14
CA ASN A 58 19.84 -4.26 1.72
C ASN A 58 20.06 -2.94 2.47
N PRO A 59 20.67 -2.96 3.67
CA PRO A 59 21.02 -1.72 4.35
C PRO A 59 21.88 -0.81 3.47
N ARG A 60 21.60 0.49 3.48
CA ARG A 60 22.31 1.55 2.73
C ARG A 60 22.26 1.42 1.21
N GLU A 61 21.48 0.50 0.66
CA GLU A 61 21.15 0.49 -0.77
C GLU A 61 20.29 1.69 -1.11
N CYS A 62 20.63 2.39 -2.19
CA CYS A 62 19.82 3.50 -2.68
C CYS A 62 18.61 2.98 -3.45
N ILE A 63 17.42 3.37 -3.02
CA ILE A 63 16.16 2.92 -3.60
C ILE A 63 15.44 4.15 -4.16
N PRO A 64 15.52 4.40 -5.48
CA PRO A 64 14.73 5.45 -6.11
C PRO A 64 13.24 5.11 -6.01
N LEU A 65 12.40 6.13 -5.84
CA LEU A 65 10.95 5.93 -5.91
C LEU A 65 10.56 5.52 -7.35
N PRO A 66 9.61 4.59 -7.51
CA PRO A 66 9.29 3.99 -8.80
C PRO A 66 8.82 5.05 -9.80
N ASP A 67 9.13 4.84 -11.08
CA ASP A 67 8.68 5.68 -12.19
C ASP A 67 9.00 7.19 -12.04
N GLY A 68 10.05 7.51 -11.28
CA GLY A 68 10.42 8.91 -11.00
C GLY A 68 9.44 9.63 -10.09
N PHE A 69 8.66 8.90 -9.29
CA PHE A 69 7.69 9.43 -8.36
C PHE A 69 8.33 10.44 -7.39
N VAL A 70 7.58 11.51 -7.11
CA VAL A 70 8.03 12.62 -6.27
C VAL A 70 7.06 12.77 -5.11
N ALA A 71 7.51 12.42 -3.91
CA ALA A 71 6.67 12.46 -2.72
C ALA A 71 6.80 13.81 -1.97
N ARG A 72 5.70 14.24 -1.35
CA ARG A 72 5.62 15.43 -0.49
C ARG A 72 5.23 15.10 0.94
N SER A 73 4.69 13.92 1.19
CA SER A 73 4.51 13.36 2.52
C SER A 73 4.83 11.87 2.51
N PHE A 74 5.16 11.31 3.67
CA PHE A 74 5.49 9.90 3.80
C PHE A 74 5.30 9.39 5.24
N ALA A 75 5.28 8.07 5.37
CA ALA A 75 5.27 7.38 6.65
C ALA A 75 6.31 6.26 6.62
N ASN A 76 7.19 6.24 7.61
CA ASN A 76 8.09 5.12 7.86
C ASN A 76 7.45 4.21 8.92
N ARG A 77 6.80 3.15 8.48
CA ARG A 77 6.22 2.11 9.34
C ARG A 77 7.11 0.86 9.43
N LEU A 78 8.30 0.88 8.84
CA LEU A 78 9.33 -0.13 9.05
C LEU A 78 9.80 -0.11 10.50
N SER A 79 10.40 -1.20 10.97
CA SER A 79 11.16 -1.20 12.23
C SER A 79 12.47 -0.40 12.13
N ARG A 80 12.96 -0.19 10.91
CA ARG A 80 14.28 0.36 10.59
C ARG A 80 14.22 1.87 10.37
N ASP A 81 15.29 2.56 10.73
CA ASP A 81 15.48 3.97 10.37
C ASP A 81 15.58 4.10 8.85
N THR A 82 15.07 5.22 8.32
CA THR A 82 15.05 5.49 6.88
C THR A 82 15.54 6.89 6.59
N SER A 83 16.54 7.01 5.72
CA SER A 83 16.91 8.28 5.11
C SER A 83 16.05 8.54 3.87
N VAL A 84 15.53 9.75 3.74
CA VAL A 84 14.85 10.25 2.54
C VAL A 84 15.72 11.30 1.87
N TYR A 85 15.74 11.30 0.54
CA TYR A 85 16.64 12.14 -0.27
C TYR A 85 15.87 13.00 -1.26
N GLN A 86 16.30 14.25 -1.42
CA GLN A 86 15.79 15.14 -2.46
C GLN A 86 16.19 14.65 -3.86
N GLY A 87 17.40 14.09 -3.99
CA GLY A 87 17.93 13.49 -5.22
C GLY A 87 17.47 12.04 -5.41
N ALA A 88 17.39 11.60 -6.68
CA ALA A 88 16.97 10.24 -7.03
C ALA A 88 18.08 9.18 -6.90
N ASN A 89 19.32 9.59 -6.62
CA ASN A 89 20.51 8.73 -6.54
C ASN A 89 21.11 8.67 -5.13
N CYS A 90 20.35 9.11 -4.12
CA CYS A 90 20.80 9.21 -2.73
C CYS A 90 22.12 10.00 -2.54
N SER A 91 22.38 10.98 -3.41
CA SER A 91 23.52 11.90 -3.24
C SER A 91 23.36 12.71 -1.96
N THR A 92 24.48 12.86 -1.24
CA THR A 92 24.58 13.71 -0.04
C THR A 92 24.91 15.17 -0.38
N GLU A 93 25.08 15.51 -1.66
CA GLU A 93 25.24 16.89 -2.12
C GLU A 93 23.89 17.65 -2.16
N ALA A 94 22.79 16.91 -2.26
CA ALA A 94 21.43 17.43 -2.10
C ALA A 94 20.91 17.16 -0.68
N ASP A 95 19.79 17.78 -0.32
CA ASP A 95 19.21 17.60 1.00
C ASP A 95 18.77 16.14 1.25
N PHE A 96 19.05 15.66 2.45
CA PHE A 96 18.57 14.39 2.95
C PHE A 96 18.32 14.46 4.46
N THR A 97 17.46 13.59 4.98
CA THR A 97 17.16 13.52 6.42
C THR A 97 16.83 12.09 6.80
N THR A 98 17.32 11.64 7.95
CA THR A 98 17.03 10.33 8.52
C THR A 98 15.91 10.42 9.53
N TYR A 99 14.92 9.54 9.40
CA TYR A 99 13.76 9.45 10.25
C TYR A 99 13.74 8.11 10.99
N PRO A 100 13.35 8.10 12.28
CA PRO A 100 13.26 6.86 13.04
C PRO A 100 12.32 5.83 12.42
N GLY A 101 12.65 4.56 12.59
CA GLY A 101 11.73 3.43 12.44
C GLY A 101 10.67 3.38 13.55
N GLY A 102 9.85 2.33 13.54
CA GLY A 102 8.83 2.04 14.55
C GLY A 102 7.54 2.86 14.41
N GLY A 103 7.47 3.78 13.44
CA GLY A 103 6.28 4.58 13.14
C GLY A 103 6.56 6.08 13.18
N THR A 104 7.12 6.60 12.08
CA THR A 104 7.25 8.04 11.83
C THR A 104 6.26 8.49 10.76
N PHE A 105 5.61 9.63 10.97
CA PHE A 105 4.62 10.22 10.05
C PHE A 105 5.00 11.66 9.75
N VAL A 106 5.26 11.97 8.47
CA VAL A 106 5.70 13.28 8.01
C VAL A 106 4.66 13.82 7.01
N PRO A 107 3.74 14.69 7.46
CA PRO A 107 2.65 15.18 6.61
C PRO A 107 3.12 16.20 5.58
N ASP A 108 4.22 16.91 5.85
CA ASP A 108 4.83 17.85 4.93
C ASP A 108 6.35 17.68 5.02
N ALA A 109 6.93 17.06 3.99
CA ALA A 109 8.36 16.80 3.94
C ALA A 109 9.13 18.12 3.73
N PRO A 110 10.28 18.32 4.38
CA PRO A 110 11.06 19.56 4.25
C PRO A 110 11.58 19.81 2.83
N PHE A 111 11.61 18.75 2.01
CA PHE A 111 11.88 18.75 0.58
C PHE A 111 11.12 17.60 -0.08
N VAL A 112 10.95 17.68 -1.40
CA VAL A 112 10.37 16.59 -2.19
C VAL A 112 11.27 15.36 -2.18
N VAL A 113 10.73 14.20 -1.83
CA VAL A 113 11.49 12.93 -1.73
C VAL A 113 11.47 12.19 -3.07
N ARG A 114 12.64 11.73 -3.53
CA ARG A 114 12.81 10.97 -4.78
C ARG A 114 13.52 9.63 -4.61
N ALA A 115 14.22 9.43 -3.49
CA ALA A 115 14.84 8.17 -3.16
C ALA A 115 14.93 8.01 -1.65
N ILE A 116 15.16 6.77 -1.22
CA ILE A 116 15.29 6.39 0.18
C ILE A 116 16.46 5.43 0.39
N GLN A 117 16.97 5.37 1.61
CA GLN A 117 17.85 4.32 2.11
C GLN A 117 17.34 3.83 3.45
N VAL A 118 17.40 2.52 3.67
CA VAL A 118 17.05 1.89 4.94
C VAL A 118 18.32 1.49 5.69
N TRP A 119 18.34 1.68 7.01
CA TRP A 119 19.51 1.43 7.86
C TRP A 119 19.44 0.07 8.52
N GLU A 120 20.52 -0.40 9.14
CA GLU A 120 20.53 -1.64 9.90
C GLU A 120 19.39 -1.66 10.97
N PRO A 121 18.79 -2.82 11.31
CA PRO A 121 17.75 -2.92 12.35
C PRO A 121 18.22 -2.54 13.75
#